data_AF-A0A914PX18-F1
#
_entry.id   AF-A0A914PX18-F1
#
_cell.length_a   1.000
_cell.length_b   1.000
_cell.length_c   1.000
_cell.angle_alpha   90.00
_cell.angle_beta   90.00
_cell.angle_gamma   90.00
#
_symmetry.space_group_name_H-M   'P 1'
#
loop_
_entity.id
_entity.type
_entity.pdbx_description
1 polymer ?
#
loop_
_entity_poly.entity_id
_entity_poly.type
_entity_poly.pdbx_seq_one_letter_code
_entity_poly.pdbx_strand_id
1 'polypeptide(L)'
;MYNKHNILLFKCSGNSGPLYSTVPKCDSNVENYIFKIGAVLTSEVQKRAYHIFGINDANPPHPVVYSWSSRGPGGFRSRGVDFVAPGALRRKTSTISFENFFHGTNYSSANAAGAVACLLSGLKAKSIKYSPDLIKFALFKTAFLPKNENIFEFGHGIIQINEAFEYFCKNVIEFKNIPKLSNVAEGIMFIPNDGKEQVVLEESVDLSNYINYENQDTTELKLQVSKNAENFMEVSKINENNLSFFVKVDTNKLEAGNSNFGEIMILHPKIGSIFNIPIFVCNPIKVSETQNFYIKKETFLTYEKPYRIRFYPENINICDIKITASKCLITNCWIQYCFPYSMNVKEANNTKKFLIFSRINPSEKLSIKVNKNEVFEICIYQMVCATLPNAKFTLEFNFKNEDQKEGESANGTN
;
A
#
# COMPACT_ATOMS: atom_id res chain seq x y z
N MET A 1 23.26 13.04 -9.62
CA MET A 1 22.66 14.26 -10.21
C MET A 1 21.75 14.97 -9.21
N TYR A 2 20.68 14.33 -8.71
CA TYR A 2 19.67 14.99 -7.89
C TYR A 2 20.18 15.50 -6.53
N ASN A 3 20.94 14.69 -5.77
CA ASN A 3 21.56 15.12 -4.51
C ASN A 3 22.60 16.23 -4.73
N LYS A 4 23.38 16.15 -5.81
CA LYS A 4 24.42 17.14 -6.13
C LYS A 4 23.83 18.53 -6.39
N HIS A 5 22.59 18.59 -6.90
CA HIS A 5 21.92 19.83 -7.28
C HIS A 5 20.76 20.20 -6.34
N ASN A 6 20.56 19.48 -5.23
CA ASN A 6 19.46 19.71 -4.27
C ASN A 6 18.07 19.75 -4.93
N ILE A 7 17.80 18.82 -5.86
CA ILE A 7 16.53 18.74 -6.60
C ILE A 7 15.58 17.76 -5.89
N LEU A 8 14.35 18.19 -5.64
CA LEU A 8 13.25 17.32 -5.18
C LEU A 8 12.50 16.77 -6.39
N LEU A 9 12.35 15.44 -6.47
CA LEU A 9 11.60 14.78 -7.53
C LEU A 9 10.27 14.24 -7.00
N PHE A 10 9.16 14.60 -7.63
CA PHE A 10 7.84 14.07 -7.30
C PHE A 10 7.37 13.15 -8.42
N LYS A 11 6.88 11.97 -8.04
CA LYS A 11 6.31 10.99 -8.98
C LYS A 11 4.97 10.50 -8.42
N CYS A 12 4.01 10.34 -9.31
CA CYS A 12 2.74 9.72 -8.96
C CYS A 12 2.94 8.23 -8.61
N SER A 13 2.21 7.72 -7.62
CA SER A 13 2.31 6.31 -7.24
C SER A 13 1.62 5.34 -8.21
N GLY A 14 0.76 5.83 -9.11
CA GLY A 14 0.03 5.04 -10.11
C GLY A 14 -1.47 4.91 -9.80
N ASN A 15 -2.25 4.57 -10.83
CA ASN A 15 -3.71 4.40 -10.76
C ASN A 15 -4.15 2.93 -10.91
N SER A 16 -3.33 1.99 -10.42
CA SER A 16 -3.53 0.55 -10.60
C SER A 16 -4.03 -0.17 -9.34
N GLY A 17 -4.36 0.57 -8.26
CA GLY A 17 -5.00 0.01 -7.08
C GLY A 17 -6.39 -0.58 -7.37
N PRO A 18 -7.06 -1.25 -6.39
CA PRO A 18 -6.73 -1.29 -4.97
C PRO A 18 -5.93 -2.49 -4.46
N LEU A 19 -5.42 -3.32 -5.37
CA LEU A 19 -4.49 -4.38 -5.00
C LEU A 19 -3.20 -3.78 -4.43
N TYR A 20 -2.58 -4.49 -3.51
CA TYR A 20 -1.20 -4.24 -3.10
C TYR A 20 -0.23 -4.61 -4.22
N SER A 21 1.03 -4.17 -4.11
CA SER A 21 2.06 -4.41 -5.13
C SER A 21 1.74 -3.79 -6.50
N THR A 22 1.01 -2.66 -6.51
CA THR A 22 0.54 -1.98 -7.73
C THR A 22 1.28 -0.68 -8.04
N VAL A 23 2.28 -0.32 -7.23
CA VAL A 23 3.14 0.83 -7.50
C VAL A 23 4.08 0.49 -8.67
N PRO A 24 4.10 1.29 -9.76
CA PRO A 24 4.99 1.07 -10.88
C PRO A 24 6.45 1.06 -10.45
N LYS A 25 7.23 0.14 -11.01
CA LYS A 25 8.67 0.06 -10.76
C LYS A 25 9.33 1.39 -11.14
N CYS A 26 10.17 1.90 -10.25
CA CYS A 26 11.17 2.89 -10.60
C CYS A 26 12.54 2.23 -10.69
N ASP A 27 13.48 2.92 -11.35
CA ASP A 27 14.89 2.52 -11.31
C ASP A 27 15.37 2.48 -9.85
N SER A 28 16.00 1.38 -9.44
CA SER A 28 16.54 1.18 -8.09
C SER A 28 17.47 2.30 -7.66
N ASN A 29 18.18 2.91 -8.61
CA ASN A 29 19.13 3.99 -8.33
C ASN A 29 18.45 5.34 -7.99
N VAL A 30 17.16 5.48 -8.29
CA VAL A 30 16.41 6.74 -8.12
C VAL A 30 15.24 6.61 -7.14
N GLU A 31 14.81 5.38 -6.84
CA GLU A 31 13.68 5.06 -5.96
C GLU A 31 13.76 5.79 -4.60
N ASN A 32 14.98 5.98 -4.08
CA ASN A 32 15.22 6.61 -2.78
C ASN A 32 15.09 8.14 -2.79
N TYR A 33 15.27 8.77 -3.95
CA TYR A 33 15.32 10.23 -4.14
C TYR A 33 14.01 10.83 -4.65
N ILE A 34 13.02 9.99 -4.89
CA ILE A 34 11.71 10.40 -5.40
C ILE A 34 10.70 10.39 -4.25
N PHE A 35 9.83 11.38 -4.25
CA PHE A 35 8.61 11.41 -3.46
C PHE A 35 7.50 10.74 -4.25
N LYS A 36 7.18 9.49 -3.93
CA LYS A 36 6.06 8.75 -4.54
C LYS A 36 4.76 9.10 -3.84
N ILE A 37 3.88 9.79 -4.56
CA ILE A 37 2.67 10.40 -4.01
C ILE A 37 1.42 9.62 -4.42
N GLY A 38 0.72 9.08 -3.42
CA GLY A 38 -0.62 8.49 -3.58
C GLY A 38 -1.73 9.53 -3.50
N ALA A 39 -2.96 9.12 -3.82
CA ALA A 39 -4.12 9.99 -3.83
C ALA A 39 -5.05 9.70 -2.65
N VAL A 40 -5.24 10.69 -1.77
CA VAL A 40 -6.19 10.61 -0.67
C VAL A 40 -7.48 11.36 -0.99
N LEU A 41 -8.59 10.79 -0.56
CA LEU A 41 -9.92 11.37 -0.53
C LEU A 41 -10.16 11.93 0.89
N THR A 42 -10.11 13.25 1.03
CA THR A 42 -10.26 13.92 2.33
C THR A 42 -11.69 13.82 2.86
N SER A 43 -11.87 13.80 4.18
CA SER A 43 -13.20 13.71 4.79
C SER A 43 -14.17 14.80 4.32
N GLU A 44 -13.67 16.00 4.01
CA GLU A 44 -14.49 17.09 3.46
C GLU A 44 -15.02 16.78 2.05
N VAL A 45 -14.20 16.18 1.19
CA VAL A 45 -14.65 15.74 -0.14
C VAL A 45 -15.59 14.55 -0.02
N GLN A 46 -15.35 13.65 0.94
CA GLN A 46 -16.27 12.54 1.24
C GLN A 46 -17.66 13.05 1.67
N LYS A 47 -17.73 14.03 2.61
CA LYS A 47 -19.00 14.66 3.02
C LYS A 47 -19.80 15.13 1.81
N ARG A 48 -19.14 15.88 0.93
CA ARG A 48 -19.79 16.43 -0.26
C ARG A 48 -20.29 15.34 -1.20
N ALA A 49 -19.49 14.29 -1.41
CA ALA A 49 -19.92 13.13 -2.19
C ALA A 49 -21.14 12.45 -1.55
N TYR A 50 -21.10 12.16 -0.24
CA TYR A 50 -22.21 11.55 0.49
C TYR A 50 -23.49 12.38 0.46
N HIS A 51 -23.39 13.71 0.61
CA HIS A 51 -24.53 14.61 0.49
C HIS A 51 -25.16 14.58 -0.91
N ILE A 52 -24.36 14.55 -1.98
CA ILE A 52 -24.88 14.42 -3.37
C ILE A 52 -25.67 13.11 -3.54
N PHE A 53 -25.28 12.04 -2.85
CA PHE A 53 -25.95 10.75 -2.91
C PHE A 53 -27.03 10.55 -1.84
N GLY A 54 -27.42 11.60 -1.10
CA GLY A 54 -28.51 11.55 -0.13
C GLY A 54 -28.19 10.81 1.18
N ILE A 55 -26.90 10.61 1.48
CA ILE A 55 -26.45 9.94 2.71
C ILE A 55 -26.14 11.03 3.75
N ASN A 56 -27.18 11.43 4.49
CA ASN A 56 -27.11 12.57 5.42
C ASN A 56 -26.52 12.21 6.81
N ASP A 57 -26.48 10.92 7.17
CA ASP A 57 -26.01 10.43 8.50
C ASP A 57 -24.61 9.81 8.48
N ALA A 58 -23.89 9.87 7.36
CA ALA A 58 -22.51 9.41 7.35
C ALA A 58 -21.63 10.48 7.99
N ASN A 59 -21.30 10.31 9.28
CA ASN A 59 -20.01 10.78 9.79
C ASN A 59 -18.95 10.19 8.85
N PRO A 60 -18.35 10.99 7.94
CA PRO A 60 -17.45 10.41 6.97
C PRO A 60 -16.31 9.80 7.75
N PRO A 61 -15.86 8.61 7.36
CA PRO A 61 -14.66 8.07 7.94
C PRO A 61 -13.52 9.10 7.80
N HIS A 62 -12.52 8.93 8.65
CA HIS A 62 -11.24 9.59 8.47
C HIS A 62 -10.78 9.53 6.98
N PRO A 63 -9.87 10.41 6.52
CA PRO A 63 -9.43 10.42 5.13
C PRO A 63 -9.09 9.00 4.65
N VAL A 64 -9.53 8.63 3.45
CA VAL A 64 -9.30 7.30 2.85
C VAL A 64 -8.52 7.44 1.56
N VAL A 65 -7.72 6.44 1.19
CA VAL A 65 -7.02 6.42 -0.10
C VAL A 65 -8.00 6.03 -1.20
N TYR A 66 -7.98 6.73 -2.34
CA TYR A 66 -8.81 6.34 -3.48
C TYR A 66 -8.54 4.88 -3.88
N SER A 67 -9.59 4.11 -4.15
CA SER A 67 -9.52 2.71 -4.59
C SER A 67 -8.57 2.52 -5.75
N TRP A 68 -8.61 3.38 -6.76
CA TRP A 68 -7.70 3.30 -7.90
C TRP A 68 -6.25 3.72 -7.59
N SER A 69 -5.98 4.43 -6.50
CA SER A 69 -4.60 4.78 -6.13
C SER A 69 -3.80 3.51 -5.86
N SER A 70 -2.69 3.35 -6.56
CA SER A 70 -1.77 2.24 -6.36
C SER A 70 -1.27 2.19 -4.92
N ARG A 71 -1.07 0.96 -4.44
CA ARG A 71 -0.67 0.65 -3.07
C ARG A 71 0.61 -0.16 -3.06
N GLY A 72 1.39 0.08 -2.01
CA GLY A 72 2.56 -0.72 -1.69
C GLY A 72 2.19 -2.17 -1.38
N PRO A 73 3.17 -3.05 -1.16
CA PRO A 73 4.59 -2.76 -1.27
C PRO A 73 5.04 -2.38 -2.70
N GLY A 74 6.16 -1.69 -2.84
CA GLY A 74 6.75 -1.37 -4.13
C GLY A 74 7.79 -2.41 -4.54
N GLY A 75 8.41 -2.22 -5.72
CA GLY A 75 9.58 -2.99 -6.10
C GLY A 75 10.74 -2.81 -5.11
N PHE A 76 11.70 -3.74 -5.13
CA PHE A 76 12.89 -3.73 -4.26
C PHE A 76 12.55 -3.67 -2.76
N ARG A 77 11.47 -4.34 -2.37
CA ARG A 77 10.96 -4.35 -1.00
C ARG A 77 10.69 -2.95 -0.43
N SER A 78 10.46 -1.95 -1.28
CA SER A 78 10.15 -0.59 -0.79
C SER A 78 8.73 -0.49 -0.24
N ARG A 79 8.44 0.54 0.56
CA ARG A 79 7.03 0.85 0.94
C ARG A 79 6.14 1.10 -0.28
N GLY A 80 6.71 1.49 -1.42
CA GLY A 80 5.98 1.85 -2.64
C GLY A 80 5.51 3.31 -2.61
N VAL A 81 4.63 3.67 -1.66
CA VAL A 81 4.11 5.03 -1.47
C VAL A 81 4.86 5.72 -0.33
N ASP A 82 5.40 6.93 -0.55
CA ASP A 82 6.06 7.71 0.50
C ASP A 82 5.05 8.57 1.28
N PHE A 83 4.16 9.26 0.57
CA PHE A 83 3.15 10.14 1.16
C PHE A 83 1.87 10.12 0.32
N VAL A 84 0.78 10.62 0.89
CA VAL A 84 -0.45 10.89 0.14
C VAL A 84 -0.81 12.36 0.16
N ALA A 85 -1.45 12.82 -0.91
CA ALA A 85 -1.96 14.18 -1.02
C ALA A 85 -3.34 14.18 -1.69
N PRO A 86 -4.16 15.23 -1.48
CA PRO A 86 -5.47 15.32 -2.11
C PRO A 86 -5.35 15.24 -3.64
N GLY A 87 -6.06 14.28 -4.24
CA GLY A 87 -5.95 13.94 -5.66
C GLY A 87 -7.12 14.36 -6.57
N ALA A 88 -8.10 15.08 -6.02
CA ALA A 88 -9.22 15.63 -6.78
C ALA A 88 -8.99 17.11 -7.08
N LEU A 89 -9.06 17.48 -8.36
CA LEU A 89 -8.98 18.84 -8.84
C LEU A 89 -10.31 19.27 -9.45
N ARG A 90 -10.81 20.44 -9.03
CA ARG A 90 -11.89 21.15 -9.72
C ARG A 90 -11.27 22.26 -10.56
N ARG A 91 -11.37 22.17 -11.89
CA ARG A 91 -10.86 23.20 -12.80
C ARG A 91 -12.01 23.85 -13.54
N LYS A 92 -12.07 25.18 -13.49
CA LYS A 92 -12.88 26.00 -14.41
C LYS A 92 -12.07 26.18 -15.70
N THR A 93 -12.60 25.73 -16.82
CA THR A 93 -12.01 26.05 -18.12
C THR A 93 -12.43 27.45 -18.52
N SER A 94 -11.55 28.17 -19.22
CA SER A 94 -11.72 29.60 -19.52
C SER A 94 -12.73 29.90 -20.62
N THR A 95 -13.40 28.90 -21.20
CA THR A 95 -14.11 29.10 -22.48
C THR A 95 -15.60 28.80 -22.47
N ILE A 96 -16.12 27.93 -21.59
CA ILE A 96 -17.57 27.78 -21.33
C ILE A 96 -17.68 27.27 -19.88
N SER A 97 -18.72 27.72 -19.17
CA SER A 97 -19.11 27.45 -17.78
C SER A 97 -19.34 25.96 -17.39
N PHE A 98 -18.49 25.04 -17.85
CA PHE A 98 -18.42 23.67 -17.37
C PHE A 98 -17.23 23.51 -16.41
N GLU A 99 -17.54 23.13 -15.18
CA GLU A 99 -16.53 22.74 -14.21
C GLU A 99 -16.16 21.28 -14.45
N ASN A 100 -14.91 21.03 -14.82
CA ASN A 100 -14.40 19.69 -15.00
C ASN A 100 -13.77 19.20 -13.69
N PHE A 101 -14.15 17.99 -13.29
CA PHE A 101 -13.57 17.28 -12.16
C PHE A 101 -12.56 16.27 -12.67
N PHE A 102 -11.29 16.45 -12.30
CA PHE A 102 -10.23 15.52 -12.63
C PHE A 102 -9.74 14.82 -11.36
N HIS A 103 -9.48 13.52 -11.46
CA HIS A 103 -8.97 12.69 -10.38
C HIS A 103 -7.84 11.79 -10.89
N GLY A 104 -6.83 11.57 -10.06
CA GLY A 104 -5.67 10.75 -10.40
C GLY A 104 -4.46 11.06 -9.54
N THR A 105 -3.53 10.11 -9.41
CA THR A 105 -2.27 10.31 -8.68
C THR A 105 -1.38 11.39 -9.30
N ASN A 106 -1.58 11.72 -10.57
CA ASN A 106 -0.88 12.84 -11.22
C ASN A 106 -1.26 14.18 -10.58
N TYR A 107 -2.53 14.35 -10.20
CA TYR A 107 -3.00 15.58 -9.55
C TYR A 107 -2.56 15.65 -8.10
N SER A 108 -2.58 14.52 -7.36
CA SER A 108 -2.04 14.50 -6.00
C SER A 108 -0.54 14.77 -5.97
N SER A 109 0.23 14.24 -6.92
CA SER A 109 1.65 14.51 -7.07
C SER A 109 1.93 15.99 -7.38
N ALA A 110 1.16 16.62 -8.27
CA ALA A 110 1.28 18.05 -8.55
C ALA A 110 0.90 18.92 -7.34
N ASN A 111 -0.14 18.53 -6.60
CA ASN A 111 -0.54 19.18 -5.36
C ASN A 111 0.58 19.13 -4.31
N ALA A 112 1.13 17.94 -4.06
CA ALA A 112 2.27 17.76 -3.15
C ALA A 112 3.49 18.61 -3.58
N ALA A 113 3.83 18.62 -4.86
CA ALA A 113 4.95 19.41 -5.38
C ALA A 113 4.74 20.91 -5.17
N GLY A 114 3.55 21.44 -5.45
CA GLY A 114 3.20 22.84 -5.22
C GLY A 114 3.21 23.21 -3.74
N ALA A 115 2.65 22.34 -2.89
CA ALA A 115 2.62 22.52 -1.44
C ALA A 115 4.04 22.56 -0.83
N VAL A 116 4.92 21.65 -1.28
CA VAL A 116 6.34 21.67 -0.87
C VAL A 116 7.07 22.88 -1.44
N ALA A 117 6.74 23.37 -2.64
CA ALA A 117 7.33 24.62 -3.15
C ALA A 117 6.98 25.83 -2.25
N CYS A 118 5.78 25.88 -1.69
CA CYS A 118 5.42 26.88 -0.68
C CYS A 118 6.27 26.75 0.60
N LEU A 119 6.48 25.52 1.09
CA LEU A 119 7.40 25.26 2.21
C LEU A 119 8.80 25.81 1.93
N LEU A 120 9.37 25.48 0.77
CA LEU A 120 10.70 25.96 0.37
C LEU A 120 10.75 27.50 0.31
N SER A 121 9.68 28.13 -0.16
CA SER A 121 9.58 29.59 -0.24
C SER A 121 9.59 30.23 1.15
N GLY A 122 8.85 29.66 2.11
CA GLY A 122 8.86 30.09 3.51
C GLY A 122 10.23 29.92 4.16
N LEU A 123 10.91 28.79 3.93
CA LEU A 123 12.24 28.53 4.47
C LEU A 123 13.28 29.53 3.92
N LYS A 124 13.23 29.81 2.61
CA LYS A 124 14.07 30.84 1.98
C LYS A 124 13.82 32.23 2.56
N ALA A 125 12.56 32.61 2.76
CA ALA A 125 12.21 33.91 3.35
C ALA A 125 12.77 34.08 4.77
N LYS A 126 12.83 32.99 5.56
CA LYS A 126 13.45 32.98 6.89
C LYS A 126 14.96 32.70 6.90
N SER A 127 15.60 32.58 5.74
CA SER A 127 17.02 32.20 5.62
C SER A 127 17.38 30.89 6.33
N ILE A 128 16.42 29.95 6.42
CA ILE A 128 16.64 28.61 6.99
C ILE A 128 17.22 27.72 5.89
N LYS A 129 18.39 27.13 6.17
CA LYS A 129 19.02 26.17 5.25
C LYS A 129 18.26 24.85 5.26
N TYR A 130 18.13 24.24 4.08
CA TYR A 130 17.50 22.94 3.91
C TYR A 130 18.23 22.11 2.85
N SER A 131 18.02 20.79 2.88
CA SER A 131 18.44 19.84 1.85
C SER A 131 17.28 18.89 1.50
N PRO A 132 17.34 18.15 0.39
CA PRO A 132 16.31 17.16 0.06
C PRO A 132 16.00 16.17 1.18
N ASP A 133 17.03 15.65 1.85
CA ASP A 133 16.88 14.70 2.94
C ASP A 133 16.17 15.34 4.14
N LEU A 134 16.52 16.59 4.47
CA LEU A 134 15.87 17.34 5.55
C LEU A 134 14.40 17.63 5.24
N ILE A 135 14.07 17.94 3.98
CA ILE A 135 12.68 18.15 3.56
C ILE A 135 11.91 16.83 3.69
N LYS A 136 12.45 15.71 3.20
CA LYS A 136 11.81 14.39 3.32
C LYS A 136 11.61 14.00 4.78
N PHE A 137 12.63 14.26 5.62
CA PHE A 137 12.58 13.99 7.05
C PHE A 137 11.54 14.83 7.79
N ALA A 138 11.49 16.15 7.55
CA ALA A 138 10.50 17.02 8.16
C ALA A 138 9.08 16.61 7.76
N LEU A 139 8.86 16.30 6.48
CA LEU A 139 7.58 15.80 5.99
C LEU A 139 7.20 14.45 6.63
N PHE A 140 8.16 13.53 6.79
CA PHE A 140 7.95 12.28 7.51
C PHE A 140 7.51 12.52 8.95
N LYS A 141 8.17 13.45 9.66
CA LYS A 141 7.88 13.76 11.06
C LYS A 141 6.52 14.41 11.29
N THR A 142 6.01 15.15 10.31
CA THR A 142 4.78 15.93 10.46
C THR A 142 3.59 15.35 9.71
N ALA A 143 3.78 14.33 8.88
CA ALA A 143 2.71 13.69 8.14
C ALA A 143 1.61 13.18 9.08
N PHE A 144 0.36 13.40 8.65
CA PHE A 144 -0.81 12.92 9.38
C PHE A 144 -1.22 11.55 8.87
N LEU A 145 -1.00 10.51 9.66
CA LEU A 145 -1.51 9.16 9.40
C LEU A 145 -2.82 8.96 10.17
N PRO A 146 -3.97 8.73 9.49
CA PRO A 146 -5.21 8.45 10.19
C PRO A 146 -5.11 7.15 11.02
N LYS A 147 -5.83 7.09 12.14
CA LYS A 147 -5.83 5.92 13.02
C LYS A 147 -6.29 4.67 12.27
N ASN A 148 -5.61 3.54 12.53
CA ASN A 148 -5.90 2.22 11.96
C ASN A 148 -5.76 2.11 10.43
N GLU A 149 -5.17 3.11 9.76
CA GLU A 149 -4.89 3.04 8.33
C GLU A 149 -3.52 2.41 8.04
N ASN A 150 -3.41 1.75 6.90
CA ASN A 150 -2.23 0.98 6.53
C ASN A 150 -1.13 1.86 5.89
N ILE A 151 0.10 1.72 6.37
CA ILE A 151 1.31 2.36 5.84
C ILE A 151 1.58 2.06 4.35
N PHE A 152 1.16 0.91 3.83
CA PHE A 152 1.29 0.58 2.40
C PHE A 152 0.26 1.29 1.52
N GLU A 153 -0.75 1.92 2.14
CA GLU A 153 -1.74 2.75 1.43
C GLU A 153 -1.40 4.23 1.59
N PHE A 154 -1.09 4.67 2.81
CA PHE A 154 -0.84 6.07 3.15
C PHE A 154 0.62 6.51 3.07
N GLY A 155 1.55 5.57 2.94
CA GLY A 155 2.97 5.86 3.15
C GLY A 155 3.21 6.29 4.60
N HIS A 156 3.92 7.40 4.76
CA HIS A 156 4.08 8.10 6.04
C HIS A 156 2.85 8.90 6.46
N GLY A 157 1.85 9.06 5.58
CA GLY A 157 0.63 9.82 5.85
C GLY A 157 0.40 10.97 4.88
N ILE A 158 -0.59 11.81 5.23
CA ILE A 158 -0.98 13.00 4.48
C ILE A 158 0.01 14.13 4.77
N ILE A 159 0.55 14.75 3.73
CA ILE A 159 1.50 15.88 3.85
C ILE A 159 0.89 17.05 4.63
N GLN A 160 1.63 17.53 5.63
CA GLN A 160 1.27 18.66 6.51
C GLN A 160 2.32 19.77 6.42
N ILE A 161 2.08 20.76 5.55
CA ILE A 161 3.08 21.79 5.20
C ILE A 161 3.32 22.80 6.33
N ASN A 162 2.27 23.23 7.02
CA ASN A 162 2.39 24.22 8.09
C ASN A 162 3.21 23.66 9.24
N GLU A 163 2.89 22.43 9.63
CA GLU A 163 3.55 21.64 10.65
C GLU A 163 5.01 21.38 10.26
N ALA A 164 5.28 21.04 8.99
CA ALA A 164 6.65 20.89 8.50
C ALA A 164 7.45 22.19 8.61
N PHE A 165 6.84 23.33 8.24
CA PHE A 165 7.48 24.65 8.36
C PHE A 165 7.77 25.03 9.82
N GLU A 166 6.83 24.79 10.72
CA GLU A 166 7.04 24.97 12.16
C GLU A 166 8.12 24.05 12.71
N TYR A 167 8.16 22.80 12.26
CA TYR A 167 9.19 21.84 12.62
C TYR A 167 10.58 22.35 12.25
N PHE A 168 10.74 22.92 11.04
CA PHE A 168 11.97 23.58 10.65
C PHE A 168 12.31 24.78 11.55
N CYS A 169 11.33 25.64 11.85
CA CYS A 169 11.57 26.83 12.69
C CYS A 169 11.99 26.47 14.13
N LYS A 170 11.49 25.36 14.68
CA LYS A 170 11.78 24.93 16.05
C LYS A 170 13.12 24.19 16.16
N ASN A 171 13.52 23.43 15.13
CA ASN A 171 14.64 22.47 15.23
C ASN A 171 15.90 22.88 14.45
N VAL A 172 16.04 24.15 14.03
CA VAL A 172 17.09 24.68 13.13
C VAL A 172 18.53 24.25 13.51
N ILE A 173 18.79 23.91 14.78
CA ILE A 173 20.13 23.60 15.30
C ILE A 173 20.44 22.09 15.33
N GLU A 174 19.45 21.19 15.30
CA GLU A 174 19.68 19.73 15.43
C GLU A 174 19.98 19.03 14.08
N PHE A 175 19.87 19.76 12.97
CA PHE A 175 19.93 19.18 11.62
C PHE A 175 21.34 18.78 11.11
N LYS A 176 22.42 19.18 11.80
CA LYS A 176 23.79 18.79 11.41
C LYS A 176 24.11 17.31 11.66
N ASN A 177 23.34 16.64 12.52
CA ASN A 177 23.57 15.25 12.94
C ASN A 177 22.47 14.29 12.47
N ILE A 178 21.58 14.73 11.57
CA ILE A 178 20.63 13.78 10.97
C ILE A 178 21.44 12.87 10.04
N PRO A 179 21.41 11.54 10.24
CA PRO A 179 22.01 10.62 9.31
C PRO A 179 21.44 10.95 7.93
N LYS A 180 22.32 11.17 6.93
CA LYS A 180 21.85 11.18 5.55
C LYS A 180 21.06 9.88 5.41
N LEU A 181 19.78 9.95 5.06
CA LEU A 181 18.99 8.78 4.68
C LEU A 181 19.58 8.27 3.37
N SER A 182 20.79 7.71 3.42
CA SER A 182 21.28 6.89 2.35
C SER A 182 20.39 5.66 2.34
N ASN A 183 19.74 5.47 1.20
CA ASN A 183 18.88 4.34 0.88
C ASN A 183 17.64 4.18 1.79
N VAL A 184 16.44 4.36 1.21
CA VAL A 184 15.22 3.90 1.89
C VAL A 184 15.34 2.39 2.01
N ALA A 185 15.07 1.86 3.20
CA ALA A 185 15.18 0.44 3.46
C ALA A 185 14.44 -0.42 2.46
N GLU A 186 15.17 -1.41 1.96
CA GLU A 186 14.56 -2.68 1.64
C GLU A 186 13.76 -3.09 2.88
N GLY A 187 12.45 -2.93 2.80
CA GLY A 187 11.53 -3.38 3.80
C GLY A 187 11.61 -4.90 3.92
N ILE A 188 11.04 -5.43 4.98
CA ILE A 188 10.98 -6.87 5.14
C ILE A 188 9.69 -7.37 4.52
N MET A 189 9.79 -8.21 3.49
CA MET A 189 8.63 -8.77 2.81
C MET A 189 8.65 -10.29 2.85
N PHE A 190 7.59 -10.86 3.38
CA PHE A 190 7.41 -12.30 3.48
C PHE A 190 6.15 -12.73 2.76
N ILE A 191 6.35 -13.60 1.78
CA ILE A 191 5.30 -14.22 0.98
C ILE A 191 5.67 -15.70 0.89
N PRO A 192 4.95 -16.59 1.60
CA PRO A 192 5.19 -18.02 1.50
C PRO A 192 4.89 -18.49 0.08
N ASN A 193 5.92 -18.85 -0.67
CA ASN A 193 5.79 -19.46 -2.00
C ASN A 193 5.90 -20.99 -1.95
N ASP A 194 6.29 -21.56 -0.80
CA ASP A 194 6.59 -22.97 -0.63
C ASP A 194 5.45 -23.77 0.04
N GLY A 195 4.26 -23.16 0.19
CA GLY A 195 3.11 -23.85 0.77
C GLY A 195 3.35 -24.37 2.19
N LYS A 196 4.41 -23.88 2.86
CA LYS A 196 4.66 -24.19 4.26
C LYS A 196 3.63 -23.45 5.09
N GLU A 197 2.85 -24.23 5.81
CA GLU A 197 2.20 -23.71 7.00
C GLU A 197 3.32 -23.22 7.92
N GLN A 198 3.22 -21.98 8.39
CA GLN A 198 3.79 -21.63 9.70
C GLN A 198 5.33 -21.63 9.76
N VAL A 199 5.93 -20.44 9.63
CA VAL A 199 7.40 -20.27 9.59
C VAL A 199 7.82 -19.16 10.53
N VAL A 200 8.77 -19.49 11.42
CA VAL A 200 9.57 -18.52 12.13
C VAL A 200 10.73 -18.12 11.21
N LEU A 201 10.75 -16.86 10.78
CA LEU A 201 11.79 -16.35 9.90
C LEU A 201 12.72 -15.43 10.69
N GLU A 202 14.02 -15.68 10.61
CA GLU A 202 15.06 -14.80 11.13
C GLU A 202 15.79 -14.13 9.97
N GLU A 203 15.67 -12.80 9.87
CA GLU A 203 16.35 -12.02 8.83
C GLU A 203 17.32 -11.01 9.46
N SER A 204 18.54 -10.95 8.94
CA SER A 204 19.55 -9.96 9.35
C SER A 204 19.43 -8.70 8.50
N VAL A 205 19.27 -7.55 9.15
CA VAL A 205 19.22 -6.24 8.50
C VAL A 205 20.50 -5.48 8.81
N ASP A 206 21.25 -5.06 7.78
CA ASP A 206 22.46 -4.25 7.92
C ASP A 206 22.14 -2.75 7.88
N LEU A 207 22.42 -2.01 8.95
CA LEU A 207 22.19 -0.57 9.05
C LEU A 207 23.29 0.29 8.40
N SER A 208 24.39 -0.30 7.92
CA SER A 208 25.53 0.44 7.34
C SER A 208 25.14 1.31 6.15
N ASN A 209 24.22 0.81 5.31
CA ASN A 209 23.67 1.56 4.19
C ASN A 209 22.76 2.71 4.63
N TYR A 210 22.23 2.67 5.85
CA TYR A 210 21.19 3.56 6.38
C TYR A 210 21.72 4.66 7.28
N ILE A 211 22.93 4.48 7.81
CA ILE A 211 23.56 5.42 8.74
C ILE A 211 24.91 5.83 8.16
N ASN A 212 24.97 7.04 7.61
CA ASN A 212 26.25 7.63 7.23
C ASN A 212 26.96 8.20 8.47
N TYR A 213 27.97 7.48 8.97
CA TYR A 213 28.88 7.90 10.05
C TYR A 213 29.93 8.91 9.54
N GLU A 214 29.50 10.06 9.04
CA GLU A 214 30.42 11.19 8.81
C GLU A 214 30.69 11.98 10.11
N ASN A 215 29.82 11.85 11.11
CA ASN A 215 30.00 12.43 12.44
C ASN A 215 30.19 11.29 13.46
N GLN A 216 31.24 11.38 14.26
CA GLN A 216 31.61 10.46 15.36
C GLN A 216 30.60 10.50 16.54
N ASP A 217 29.30 10.56 16.26
CA ASP A 217 28.27 10.46 17.30
C ASP A 217 28.12 8.97 17.69
N THR A 218 28.61 8.63 18.88
CA THR A 218 28.51 7.31 19.51
C THR A 218 27.12 7.03 20.10
N THR A 219 26.09 7.73 19.60
CA THR A 219 24.75 7.67 20.18
C THR A 219 24.11 6.31 19.95
N GLU A 220 23.77 5.61 21.03
CA GLU A 220 23.12 4.30 20.97
C GLU A 220 21.70 4.43 20.39
N LEU A 221 21.50 3.85 19.20
CA LEU A 221 20.20 3.78 18.55
C LEU A 221 19.36 2.66 19.18
N LYS A 222 18.06 2.89 19.31
CA LYS A 222 17.11 1.89 19.81
C LYS A 222 16.20 1.41 18.70
N LEU A 223 15.85 0.14 18.72
CA LEU A 223 14.85 -0.45 17.83
C LEU A 223 13.52 -0.57 18.58
N GLN A 224 12.43 -0.23 17.91
CA GLN A 224 11.08 -0.42 18.42
C GLN A 224 10.17 -0.93 17.31
N VAL A 225 9.39 -1.97 17.59
CA VAL A 225 8.36 -2.49 16.67
C VAL A 225 7.08 -1.64 16.81
N SER A 226 6.40 -1.38 15.71
CA SER A 226 5.10 -0.70 15.73
C SER A 226 4.03 -1.56 16.41
N LYS A 227 3.11 -0.91 17.13
CA LYS A 227 2.08 -1.57 17.94
C LYS A 227 1.24 -2.63 17.21
N ASN A 228 0.99 -2.43 15.92
CA ASN A 228 0.26 -3.38 15.07
C ASN A 228 1.04 -4.63 14.67
N ALA A 229 2.34 -4.70 14.97
CA ALA A 229 3.20 -5.85 14.68
C ALA A 229 3.79 -6.54 15.91
N GLU A 230 3.69 -5.94 17.10
CA GLU A 230 4.21 -6.50 18.37
C GLU A 230 3.70 -7.93 18.67
N ASN A 231 2.51 -8.30 18.17
CA ASN A 231 1.96 -9.63 18.39
C ASN A 231 2.68 -10.72 17.60
N PHE A 232 3.18 -10.42 16.39
CA PHE A 232 3.76 -11.42 15.48
C PHE A 232 5.24 -11.19 15.14
N MET A 233 5.87 -10.16 15.73
CA MET A 233 7.22 -9.77 15.39
C MET A 233 8.06 -9.41 16.61
N GLU A 234 9.30 -9.87 16.60
CA GLU A 234 10.32 -9.58 17.60
C GLU A 234 11.61 -9.11 16.91
N VAL A 235 12.34 -8.20 17.54
CA VAL A 235 13.62 -7.67 17.03
C VAL A 235 14.72 -7.84 18.07
N SER A 236 15.92 -8.23 17.64
CA SER A 236 17.08 -8.30 18.52
C SER A 236 17.63 -6.90 18.84
N LYS A 237 18.58 -6.82 19.77
CA LYS A 237 19.41 -5.61 19.91
C LYS A 237 20.30 -5.43 18.67
N ILE A 238 20.76 -4.20 18.46
CA ILE A 238 21.73 -3.88 17.41
C ILE A 238 23.09 -4.42 17.83
N ASN A 239 23.77 -5.15 16.94
CA ASN A 239 25.11 -5.68 17.18
C ASN A 239 26.16 -4.55 17.15
N GLU A 240 27.00 -4.49 18.18
CA GLU A 240 28.01 -3.44 18.40
C GLU A 240 29.04 -3.31 17.26
N ASN A 241 29.33 -4.42 16.56
CA ASN A 241 30.40 -4.46 15.54
C ASN A 241 29.90 -4.47 14.09
N ASN A 242 28.60 -4.63 13.83
CA ASN A 242 28.08 -4.84 12.47
C ASN A 242 26.79 -4.07 12.14
N LEU A 243 26.38 -3.10 12.95
CA LEU A 243 25.20 -2.25 12.70
C LEU A 243 23.96 -3.07 12.30
N SER A 244 23.88 -4.33 12.71
CA SER A 244 22.88 -5.27 12.22
C SER A 244 22.02 -5.80 13.34
N PHE A 245 20.81 -6.19 13.00
CA PHE A 245 19.88 -6.82 13.94
C PHE A 245 19.09 -7.91 13.24
N PHE A 246 18.58 -8.85 14.03
CA PHE A 246 17.73 -9.92 13.57
C PHE A 246 16.28 -9.57 13.80
N VAL A 247 15.44 -9.90 12.81
CA VAL A 247 13.99 -9.79 12.90
C VAL A 247 13.41 -11.18 12.86
N LYS A 248 12.63 -11.51 13.88
CA LYS A 248 11.87 -12.74 13.97
C LYS A 248 10.41 -12.47 13.66
N VAL A 249 9.88 -13.12 12.63
CA VAL A 249 8.44 -13.05 12.28
C VAL A 249 7.80 -14.42 12.49
N ASP A 250 6.73 -14.45 13.29
CA ASP A 250 5.95 -15.64 13.60
C ASP A 250 4.60 -15.59 12.87
N THR A 251 4.48 -16.37 11.80
CA THR A 251 3.25 -16.41 11.00
C THR A 251 2.12 -17.21 11.66
N ASN A 252 2.36 -17.92 12.76
CA ASN A 252 1.34 -18.72 13.48
C ASN A 252 0.24 -17.87 14.10
N LYS A 253 0.59 -16.63 14.44
CA LYS A 253 -0.30 -15.69 15.11
C LYS A 253 -1.14 -14.88 14.13
N LEU A 254 -1.00 -15.13 12.83
CA LEU A 254 -1.62 -14.37 11.76
C LEU A 254 -2.81 -15.12 11.16
N GLU A 255 -3.90 -14.40 10.92
CA GLU A 255 -5.07 -14.97 10.24
C GLU A 255 -4.73 -15.28 8.77
N ALA A 256 -5.09 -16.49 8.32
CA ALA A 256 -4.91 -16.90 6.93
C ALA A 256 -5.84 -16.12 5.98
N GLY A 257 -5.31 -15.78 4.82
CA GLY A 257 -5.94 -14.97 3.77
C GLY A 257 -5.61 -13.48 3.84
N ASN A 258 -5.05 -13.02 4.96
CA ASN A 258 -4.80 -11.61 5.25
C ASN A 258 -3.33 -11.22 5.05
N SER A 259 -3.11 -9.92 4.88
CA SER A 259 -1.78 -9.30 4.96
C SER A 259 -1.66 -8.54 6.27
N ASN A 260 -0.53 -8.72 6.92
CA ASN A 260 -0.18 -8.04 8.16
C ASN A 260 1.00 -7.12 7.87
N PHE A 261 1.02 -5.99 8.54
CA PHE A 261 1.99 -4.94 8.27
C PHE A 261 2.45 -4.30 9.58
N GLY A 262 3.65 -3.75 9.54
CA GLY A 262 4.27 -3.07 10.67
C GLY A 262 5.47 -2.26 10.22
N GLU A 263 6.10 -1.60 11.17
CA GLU A 263 7.36 -0.89 10.96
C GLU A 263 8.31 -1.20 12.10
N ILE A 264 9.60 -1.31 11.78
CA ILE A 264 10.68 -1.23 12.78
C ILE A 264 11.18 0.21 12.76
N MET A 265 10.97 0.90 13.87
CA MET A 265 11.37 2.28 14.09
C MET A 265 12.78 2.30 14.67
N ILE A 266 13.68 3.03 14.01
CA ILE A 266 15.03 3.27 14.49
C ILE A 266 15.03 4.61 15.22
N LEU A 267 15.18 4.58 16.54
CA LEU A 267 15.00 5.72 17.41
C LEU A 267 16.35 6.34 17.80
N HIS A 268 16.46 7.65 17.59
CA HIS A 268 17.46 8.49 18.22
C HIS A 268 16.96 8.99 19.58
N PRO A 269 17.81 9.01 20.63
CA PRO A 269 17.41 9.49 21.96
C PRO A 269 16.84 10.92 21.98
N LYS A 270 17.33 11.82 21.12
CA LYS A 270 16.90 13.22 21.07
C LYS A 270 15.80 13.50 20.03
N ILE A 271 15.87 12.81 18.90
CA ILE A 271 15.07 13.14 17.70
C ILE A 271 13.85 12.19 17.58
N GLY A 272 13.83 11.09 18.33
CA GLY A 272 12.87 10.01 18.16
C GLY A 272 13.14 9.23 16.87
N SER A 273 12.10 8.70 16.22
CA SER A 273 12.29 7.84 15.03
C SER A 273 12.99 8.59 13.88
N ILE A 274 14.16 8.13 13.46
CA ILE A 274 14.89 8.69 12.33
C ILE A 274 14.38 8.07 11.02
N PHE A 275 14.17 6.76 11.05
CA PHE A 275 13.76 5.98 9.89
C PHE A 275 12.91 4.79 10.32
N ASN A 276 11.97 4.40 9.46
CA ASN A 276 11.07 3.27 9.68
C ASN A 276 11.26 2.25 8.56
N ILE A 277 11.61 1.01 8.92
CA ILE A 277 11.70 -0.10 7.98
C ILE A 277 10.30 -0.72 7.84
N PRO A 278 9.66 -0.63 6.67
CA PRO A 278 8.31 -1.17 6.48
C PRO A 278 8.35 -2.69 6.39
N ILE A 279 7.36 -3.36 6.98
CA ILE A 279 7.27 -4.81 6.98
C ILE A 279 5.92 -5.25 6.44
N PHE A 280 5.95 -6.18 5.51
CA PHE A 280 4.79 -6.77 4.87
C PHE A 280 4.83 -8.29 5.00
N VAL A 281 3.84 -8.87 5.65
CA VAL A 281 3.71 -10.32 5.80
C VAL A 281 2.40 -10.76 5.16
N CYS A 282 2.49 -11.52 4.08
CA CYS A 282 1.35 -12.17 3.46
C CYS A 282 1.17 -13.56 4.07
N ASN A 283 -0.01 -13.86 4.62
CA ASN A 283 -0.35 -15.21 5.06
C ASN A 283 -1.49 -15.75 4.17
N PRO A 284 -1.20 -16.36 3.01
CA PRO A 284 -2.23 -16.82 2.08
C PRO A 284 -2.97 -18.05 2.62
N ILE A 285 -4.23 -18.26 2.21
CA ILE A 285 -4.92 -19.53 2.45
C ILE A 285 -4.36 -20.56 1.50
N LYS A 286 -3.77 -21.63 2.03
CA LYS A 286 -3.37 -22.80 1.25
C LYS A 286 -4.63 -23.54 0.77
N VAL A 287 -4.67 -23.79 -0.52
CA VAL A 287 -5.76 -24.48 -1.20
C VAL A 287 -5.19 -25.69 -1.93
N SER A 288 -5.77 -26.86 -1.67
CA SER A 288 -5.46 -28.11 -2.37
C SER A 288 -6.76 -28.89 -2.62
N GLU A 289 -6.69 -29.97 -3.40
CA GLU A 289 -7.86 -30.85 -3.63
C GLU A 289 -8.37 -31.50 -2.33
N THR A 290 -7.48 -31.68 -1.34
CA THR A 290 -7.80 -32.29 -0.05
C THR A 290 -8.21 -31.28 1.01
N GLN A 291 -7.85 -30.00 0.86
CA GLN A 291 -8.07 -28.97 1.87
C GLN A 291 -8.50 -27.64 1.24
N ASN A 292 -9.56 -27.05 1.79
CA ASN A 292 -10.04 -25.70 1.40
C ASN A 292 -10.38 -25.57 -0.11
N PHE A 293 -10.76 -26.66 -0.76
CA PHE A 293 -11.15 -26.67 -2.18
C PHE A 293 -12.41 -25.81 -2.48
N TYR A 294 -13.26 -25.62 -1.46
CA TYR A 294 -14.36 -24.66 -1.48
C TYR A 294 -14.31 -23.79 -0.22
N ILE A 295 -14.36 -22.47 -0.38
CA ILE A 295 -14.25 -21.50 0.70
C ILE A 295 -15.41 -20.51 0.61
N LYS A 296 -16.11 -20.33 1.73
CA LYS A 296 -17.17 -19.33 1.87
C LYS A 296 -16.78 -18.29 2.91
N LYS A 297 -16.90 -17.02 2.54
CA LYS A 297 -16.65 -15.86 3.41
C LYS A 297 -17.82 -14.89 3.37
N GLU A 298 -18.04 -14.21 4.48
CA GLU A 298 -19.03 -13.14 4.59
C GLU A 298 -18.32 -11.84 4.96
N THR A 299 -18.72 -10.74 4.33
CA THR A 299 -18.09 -9.43 4.56
C THR A 299 -19.05 -8.27 4.32
N PHE A 300 -18.70 -7.10 4.84
CA PHE A 300 -19.37 -5.84 4.56
C PHE A 300 -18.43 -4.96 3.75
N LEU A 301 -18.84 -4.60 2.53
CA LEU A 301 -18.09 -3.65 1.73
C LEU A 301 -18.48 -2.23 2.14
N THR A 302 -17.47 -1.40 2.37
CA THR A 302 -17.65 0.03 2.65
C THR A 302 -16.98 0.85 1.56
N TYR A 303 -17.46 2.08 1.37
CA TYR A 303 -16.98 2.95 0.30
C TYR A 303 -15.47 3.19 0.41
N GLU A 304 -14.74 3.00 -0.70
CA GLU A 304 -13.28 3.13 -0.81
C GLU A 304 -12.46 2.25 0.16
N LYS A 305 -13.11 1.28 0.82
CA LYS A 305 -12.47 0.29 1.71
C LYS A 305 -12.54 -1.09 1.07
N PRO A 306 -11.49 -1.49 0.33
CA PRO A 306 -11.43 -2.78 -0.33
C PRO A 306 -11.36 -3.95 0.67
N TYR A 307 -12.08 -5.03 0.37
CA TYR A 307 -11.88 -6.34 0.98
C TYR A 307 -10.88 -7.14 0.14
N ARG A 308 -9.84 -7.70 0.78
CA ARG A 308 -8.77 -8.44 0.11
C ARG A 308 -8.63 -9.82 0.72
N ILE A 309 -8.40 -10.81 -0.14
CA ILE A 309 -8.12 -12.18 0.28
C ILE A 309 -7.05 -12.78 -0.63
N ARG A 310 -6.18 -13.61 -0.06
CA ARG A 310 -5.05 -14.23 -0.76
C ARG A 310 -5.08 -15.74 -0.64
N PHE A 311 -4.71 -16.39 -1.73
CA PHE A 311 -4.69 -17.84 -1.83
C PHE A 311 -3.36 -18.31 -2.38
N TYR A 312 -2.94 -19.49 -1.91
CA TYR A 312 -1.85 -20.27 -2.48
C TYR A 312 -2.47 -21.56 -3.05
N PRO A 313 -2.71 -21.63 -4.38
CA PRO A 313 -3.31 -22.79 -5.02
C PRO A 313 -2.25 -23.87 -5.31
N GLU A 314 -2.22 -24.92 -4.50
CA GLU A 314 -1.32 -26.06 -4.68
C GLU A 314 -1.82 -26.92 -5.86
N ASN A 315 -1.07 -26.91 -6.95
CA ASN A 315 -1.34 -27.65 -8.19
C ASN A 315 -2.70 -27.35 -8.88
N ILE A 316 -3.42 -26.32 -8.46
CA ILE A 316 -4.73 -25.86 -8.96
C ILE A 316 -4.56 -24.69 -9.94
N ASN A 317 -5.32 -24.67 -11.04
CA ASN A 317 -5.21 -23.62 -12.06
C ASN A 317 -6.50 -22.83 -12.38
N ILE A 318 -7.63 -23.12 -11.73
CA ILE A 318 -8.85 -22.31 -11.85
C ILE A 318 -9.43 -21.97 -10.47
N CYS A 319 -9.93 -20.75 -10.34
CA CYS A 319 -10.78 -20.30 -9.24
C CYS A 319 -12.10 -19.74 -9.81
N ASP A 320 -13.21 -20.40 -9.47
CA ASP A 320 -14.55 -19.89 -9.69
C ASP A 320 -14.98 -19.06 -8.48
N ILE A 321 -15.35 -17.81 -8.73
CA ILE A 321 -15.78 -16.85 -7.73
C ILE A 321 -17.27 -16.60 -7.92
N LYS A 322 -18.04 -16.76 -6.85
CA LYS A 322 -19.43 -16.32 -6.79
C LYS A 322 -19.58 -15.27 -5.72
N ILE A 323 -20.14 -14.13 -6.09
CA ILE A 323 -20.50 -13.07 -5.16
C ILE A 323 -22.00 -12.98 -5.09
N THR A 324 -22.55 -12.98 -3.88
CA THR A 324 -23.97 -12.78 -3.62
C THR A 324 -24.15 -11.63 -2.63
N ALA A 325 -24.95 -10.63 -2.98
CA ALA A 325 -25.34 -9.54 -2.10
C ALA A 325 -26.69 -9.85 -1.45
N SER A 326 -26.83 -9.53 -0.16
CA SER A 326 -28.07 -9.76 0.60
C SER A 326 -29.25 -8.89 0.15
N LYS A 327 -29.02 -7.84 -0.64
CA LYS A 327 -30.01 -6.86 -1.12
C LYS A 327 -29.69 -6.44 -2.56
N CYS A 328 -30.70 -6.01 -3.30
CA CYS A 328 -30.51 -5.42 -4.64
C CYS A 328 -29.69 -4.13 -4.51
N LEU A 329 -28.59 -4.05 -5.25
CA LEU A 329 -27.63 -2.94 -5.18
C LEU A 329 -27.88 -1.97 -6.34
N ILE A 330 -27.97 -0.67 -6.03
CA ILE A 330 -28.04 0.40 -7.04
C ILE A 330 -26.62 0.75 -7.56
N THR A 331 -25.58 0.08 -7.06
CA THR A 331 -24.16 0.44 -7.25
C THR A 331 -23.36 -0.55 -8.08
N ASN A 332 -22.25 -0.06 -8.63
CA ASN A 332 -21.22 -0.88 -9.25
C ASN A 332 -20.25 -1.40 -8.19
N CYS A 333 -20.21 -2.72 -8.00
CA CYS A 333 -19.17 -3.40 -7.26
C CYS A 333 -18.17 -4.02 -8.26
N TRP A 334 -16.88 -3.84 -7.96
CA TRP A 334 -15.78 -4.22 -8.83
C TRP A 334 -14.97 -5.33 -8.17
N ILE A 335 -14.58 -6.33 -8.96
CA ILE A 335 -13.51 -7.24 -8.58
C ILE A 335 -12.28 -6.86 -9.39
N GLN A 336 -11.17 -6.78 -8.68
CA GLN A 336 -9.86 -6.71 -9.28
C GLN A 336 -9.00 -7.82 -8.69
N TYR A 337 -8.26 -8.53 -9.53
CA TYR A 337 -7.35 -9.58 -9.09
C TYR A 337 -6.02 -9.48 -9.84
N CYS A 338 -4.96 -10.02 -9.25
CA CYS A 338 -3.63 -10.11 -9.87
C CYS A 338 -3.02 -11.48 -9.74
N PHE A 339 -2.18 -11.82 -10.72
CA PHE A 339 -1.30 -12.99 -10.73
C PHE A 339 0.14 -12.56 -11.02
N PRO A 340 1.13 -13.27 -10.46
CA PRO A 340 1.31 -13.60 -9.04
C PRO A 340 1.80 -12.37 -8.26
N TYR A 341 1.92 -12.50 -6.93
CA TYR A 341 2.66 -11.56 -6.08
C TYR A 341 4.17 -11.63 -6.34
N SER A 342 4.61 -11.42 -7.59
CA SER A 342 6.02 -11.44 -7.92
C SER A 342 6.67 -10.13 -7.44
N MET A 343 7.52 -10.23 -6.42
CA MET A 343 8.43 -9.13 -6.03
C MET A 343 9.34 -8.70 -7.21
N ASN A 344 9.48 -9.56 -8.21
CA ASN A 344 10.00 -9.22 -9.53
C ASN A 344 8.86 -8.64 -10.39
N VAL A 345 8.61 -7.34 -10.24
CA VAL A 345 7.57 -6.51 -10.89
C VAL A 345 7.50 -6.60 -12.44
N LYS A 346 8.33 -7.41 -13.12
CA LYS A 346 8.16 -7.71 -14.55
C LYS A 346 6.79 -8.31 -14.88
N GLU A 347 6.10 -8.91 -13.89
CA GLU A 347 4.80 -9.59 -14.10
C GLU A 347 3.58 -8.85 -13.53
N ALA A 348 3.76 -7.69 -12.87
CA ALA A 348 2.65 -6.89 -12.35
C ALA A 348 1.70 -6.33 -13.43
N ASN A 349 2.02 -6.53 -14.71
CA ASN A 349 1.17 -6.23 -15.85
C ASN A 349 0.00 -7.22 -16.03
N ASN A 350 -0.07 -8.30 -15.24
CA ASN A 350 -1.15 -9.30 -15.30
C ASN A 350 -2.34 -8.97 -14.38
N THR A 351 -2.49 -7.72 -13.93
CA THR A 351 -3.71 -7.28 -13.23
C THR A 351 -4.89 -7.27 -14.19
N LYS A 352 -5.94 -8.04 -13.90
CA LYS A 352 -7.19 -7.97 -14.66
C LYS A 352 -8.29 -7.35 -13.79
N LYS A 353 -9.04 -6.41 -14.36
CA LYS A 353 -10.16 -5.72 -13.72
C LYS A 353 -11.46 -6.22 -14.34
N PHE A 354 -12.40 -6.65 -13.51
CA PHE A 354 -13.73 -7.06 -13.94
C PHE A 354 -14.78 -6.21 -13.24
N LEU A 355 -15.63 -5.56 -14.04
CA LEU A 355 -16.88 -5.02 -13.54
C LEU A 355 -17.83 -6.20 -13.34
N ILE A 356 -18.39 -6.34 -12.13
CA ILE A 356 -19.26 -7.50 -11.84
C ILE A 356 -20.71 -7.08 -11.69
N PHE A 357 -20.99 -5.97 -11.03
CA PHE A 357 -22.37 -5.53 -10.85
C PHE A 357 -22.66 -4.30 -11.70
N SER A 358 -23.60 -4.41 -12.63
CA SER A 358 -24.32 -3.31 -13.24
C SER A 358 -25.79 -3.37 -12.82
N ARG A 359 -26.08 -2.81 -11.64
CA ARG A 359 -27.41 -2.38 -11.18
C ARG A 359 -28.55 -3.40 -10.98
N ILE A 360 -28.46 -4.69 -11.39
CA ILE A 360 -29.68 -5.54 -11.49
C ILE A 360 -29.61 -6.92 -10.79
N ASN A 361 -28.45 -7.58 -10.68
CA ASN A 361 -28.39 -8.94 -10.14
C ASN A 361 -27.86 -9.02 -8.69
N PRO A 362 -28.50 -9.81 -7.80
CA PRO A 362 -27.99 -10.05 -6.44
C PRO A 362 -26.89 -11.10 -6.40
N SER A 363 -26.61 -11.82 -7.49
CA SER A 363 -25.54 -12.81 -7.56
C SER A 363 -24.86 -12.80 -8.92
N GLU A 364 -23.53 -12.89 -8.92
CA GLU A 364 -22.71 -12.96 -10.13
C GLU A 364 -21.63 -14.03 -9.97
N LYS A 365 -21.23 -14.63 -11.10
CA LYS A 365 -20.19 -15.67 -11.15
C LYS A 365 -19.09 -15.27 -12.13
N LEU A 366 -17.85 -15.51 -11.76
CA LEU A 366 -16.66 -15.27 -12.56
C LEU A 366 -15.72 -16.45 -12.43
N SER A 367 -15.11 -16.91 -13.52
CA SER A 367 -14.06 -17.92 -13.49
C SER A 367 -12.74 -17.29 -13.90
N ILE A 368 -11.69 -17.52 -13.11
CA ILE A 368 -10.36 -16.96 -13.34
C ILE A 368 -9.32 -18.08 -13.41
N LYS A 369 -8.42 -18.02 -14.41
CA LYS A 369 -7.26 -18.90 -14.48
C LYS A 369 -6.20 -18.42 -13.50
N VAL A 370 -5.72 -19.28 -12.61
CA VAL A 370 -4.70 -18.98 -11.59
C VAL A 370 -3.41 -19.72 -11.90
N ASN A 371 -2.27 -19.15 -11.51
CA ASN A 371 -0.99 -19.83 -11.63
C ASN A 371 -0.85 -20.87 -10.50
N LYS A 372 -0.43 -22.08 -10.86
CA LYS A 372 -0.19 -23.16 -9.88
C LYS A 372 0.97 -22.77 -8.97
N ASN A 373 0.84 -23.07 -7.68
CA ASN A 373 1.89 -22.90 -6.67
C ASN A 373 2.40 -21.45 -6.52
N GLU A 374 1.55 -20.46 -6.84
CA GLU A 374 1.89 -19.05 -6.70
C GLU A 374 0.78 -18.27 -5.99
N VAL A 375 1.17 -17.40 -5.06
CA VAL A 375 0.21 -16.56 -4.33
C VAL A 375 -0.46 -15.56 -5.27
N PHE A 376 -1.78 -15.49 -5.18
CA PHE A 376 -2.58 -14.49 -5.89
C PHE A 376 -3.54 -13.76 -4.93
N GLU A 377 -3.91 -12.52 -5.29
CA GLU A 377 -4.81 -11.68 -4.50
C GLU A 377 -6.09 -11.40 -5.27
N ILE A 378 -7.22 -11.56 -4.57
CA ILE A 378 -8.53 -11.10 -5.01
C ILE A 378 -8.90 -9.90 -4.13
N CYS A 379 -9.25 -8.79 -4.77
CA CYS A 379 -9.72 -7.58 -4.11
C CYS A 379 -11.11 -7.20 -4.63
N ILE A 380 -12.01 -6.89 -3.70
CA ILE A 380 -13.40 -6.56 -3.96
C ILE A 380 -13.67 -5.21 -3.33
N TYR A 381 -14.19 -4.26 -4.10
CA TYR A 381 -14.39 -2.91 -3.61
C TYR A 381 -15.57 -2.21 -4.26
N GLN A 382 -16.08 -1.20 -3.53
CA GLN A 382 -17.18 -0.36 -3.96
C GLN A 382 -16.66 1.03 -4.31
N MET A 383 -16.89 1.44 -5.58
CA MET A 383 -16.35 2.69 -6.14
C MET A 383 -17.36 3.85 -6.14
N VAL A 384 -18.67 3.57 -6.01
CA VAL A 384 -19.72 4.60 -6.01
C VAL A 384 -20.57 4.47 -4.75
N CYS A 385 -20.79 5.61 -4.08
CA CYS A 385 -21.50 5.69 -2.81
C CYS A 385 -23.03 5.73 -2.96
N ALA A 386 -23.62 4.81 -3.73
CA ALA A 386 -25.07 4.78 -3.93
C ALA A 386 -25.79 3.63 -3.21
N THR A 387 -25.20 3.02 -2.16
CA THR A 387 -25.95 2.02 -1.36
C THR A 387 -25.86 2.25 0.14
N LEU A 388 -27.01 1.93 0.74
CA LEU A 388 -27.29 1.71 2.15
C LEU A 388 -26.05 1.19 2.90
N PRO A 389 -25.61 1.85 3.97
CA PRO A 389 -24.68 1.22 4.90
C PRO A 389 -25.29 -0.13 5.31
N ASN A 390 -24.52 -1.23 5.28
CA ASN A 390 -24.89 -2.58 5.76
C ASN A 390 -25.41 -3.61 4.73
N ALA A 391 -25.07 -3.51 3.44
CA ALA A 391 -25.24 -4.66 2.54
C ALA A 391 -24.20 -5.76 2.88
N LYS A 392 -24.68 -6.96 3.24
CA LYS A 392 -23.83 -8.12 3.51
C LYS A 392 -23.51 -8.83 2.21
N PHE A 393 -22.24 -9.11 1.97
CA PHE A 393 -21.76 -9.85 0.81
C PHE A 393 -21.33 -11.25 1.25
N THR A 394 -21.76 -12.24 0.48
CA THR A 394 -21.30 -13.63 0.56
C THR A 394 -20.37 -13.89 -0.62
N LEU A 395 -19.17 -14.36 -0.33
CA LEU A 395 -18.12 -14.67 -1.29
C LEU A 395 -17.88 -16.18 -1.24
N GLU A 396 -18.05 -16.85 -2.36
CA GLU A 396 -17.81 -18.28 -2.52
C GLU A 396 -16.70 -18.47 -3.54
N PHE A 397 -15.65 -19.17 -3.14
CA PHE A 397 -14.49 -19.51 -3.97
C PHE A 397 -14.47 -21.02 -4.14
N ASN A 398 -14.56 -21.50 -5.38
CA ASN A 398 -14.46 -22.90 -5.72
C ASN A 398 -13.24 -23.11 -6.61
N PHE A 399 -12.34 -23.98 -6.20
CA PHE A 399 -11.10 -24.23 -6.92
C PHE A 399 -11.24 -25.49 -7.77
N LYS A 400 -10.56 -25.54 -8.91
CA LYS A 400 -10.56 -26.73 -9.78
C LYS A 400 -9.34 -26.75 -10.70
N ASN A 401 -9.11 -27.91 -11.29
CA ASN A 401 -8.18 -28.07 -12.40
C ASN A 401 -8.93 -28.07 -13.73
N GLU A 402 -8.33 -27.51 -14.79
CA GLU A 402 -8.80 -27.80 -16.16
C GLU A 402 -8.69 -29.30 -16.39
N ASP A 403 -9.81 -29.96 -16.72
CA ASP A 403 -9.78 -31.32 -17.23
C ASP A 403 -8.84 -31.35 -18.43
N GLN A 404 -7.75 -32.12 -18.33
CA GLN A 404 -7.01 -32.50 -19.53
C GLN A 404 -8.01 -33.19 -20.43
N LYS A 405 -8.35 -32.61 -21.58
CA LYS A 405 -9.04 -33.34 -22.63
C LYS A 405 -8.19 -34.58 -22.90
N GLU A 406 -8.68 -35.74 -22.47
CA GLU A 406 -8.18 -37.02 -22.95
C GLU A 406 -8.16 -36.94 -24.47
N GLY A 407 -6.98 -37.15 -25.05
CA GLY A 407 -6.74 -37.05 -26.47
C GLY A 407 -7.77 -37.87 -27.23
N GLU A 408 -8.30 -37.25 -28.28
CA GLU A 408 -9.19 -37.86 -29.24
C GLU A 408 -8.74 -39.29 -29.57
N SER A 409 -9.70 -40.20 -29.37
CA SER A 409 -9.73 -41.54 -29.91
C SER A 409 -9.09 -41.59 -31.30
N ALA A 410 -7.95 -42.26 -31.39
CA ALA A 410 -7.46 -42.80 -32.65
C ALA A 410 -8.37 -43.98 -33.08
N ASN A 411 -9.55 -43.65 -33.60
CA ASN A 411 -10.26 -44.46 -34.59
C ASN A 411 -9.88 -43.83 -35.93
N GLY A 412 -9.13 -44.44 -36.83
CA GLY A 412 -9.35 -45.77 -37.37
C GLY A 412 -10.05 -45.61 -38.73
N THR A 413 -9.26 -45.52 -39.81
CA THR A 413 -9.69 -45.93 -41.15
C THR A 413 -8.53 -46.65 -41.82
N ASN A 414 -8.77 -47.94 -42.03
CA ASN A 414 -8.04 -48.83 -42.93
C ASN A 414 -8.00 -48.29 -44.37
#